data_AF-A0A534MDW1-F1
#
_entry.id   AF-A0A534MDW1-F1
#
_cell.length_a   1.000
_cell.length_b   1.000
_cell.length_c   1.000
_cell.angle_alpha   90.00
_cell.angle_beta   90.00
_cell.angle_gamma   90.00
#
_symmetry.space_group_name_H-M   'P 1'
#
loop_
_entity.id
_entity.type
_entity.pdbx_description
1 polymer ?
#
loop_
_entity_poly.entity_id
_entity_poly.type
_entity_poly.pdbx_seq_one_letter_code
_entity_poly.pdbx_strand_id
1 'polypeptide(L)' 'MRCRILLVGFGNVGREFARLLLERRSELAKVHGLDAAVVGIVTGRHGSVERARGIDLRKALR' A
#
# COMPACT_ATOMS: atom_id res chain seq x y z
N MET A 1 15.32 -1.90 -5.12
CA MET A 1 14.93 -2.66 -3.91
C MET A 1 13.42 -2.84 -3.89
N ARG A 2 12.93 -4.07 -3.68
CA ARG A 2 11.49 -4.32 -3.57
C ARG A 2 11.08 -4.34 -2.10
N CYS A 3 10.14 -3.48 -1.72
CA CYS A 3 9.64 -3.35 -0.36
C CYS A 3 8.21 -3.86 -0.28
N ARG A 4 7.98 -4.86 0.58
CA ARG A 4 6.66 -5.44 0.84
C ARG A 4 6.11 -4.83 2.11
N ILE A 5 4.96 -4.17 2.01
CA ILE A 5 4.38 -3.38 3.09
C ILE A 5 3.12 -4.09 3.62
N LEU A 6 3.02 -4.19 4.95
CA LEU A 6 1.80 -4.56 5.66
C LEU A 6 1.23 -3.29 6.29
N LEU A 7 -0.03 -2.96 5.97
CA LEU A 7 -0.73 -1.85 6.61
C LEU A 7 -1.57 -2.40 7.77
N VAL A 8 -1.16 -2.11 9.00
CA VAL A 8 -1.96 -2.39 10.19
C VAL A 8 -2.76 -1.13 10.51
N GLY A 9 -4.03 -1.14 10.09
CA GLY A 9 -4.91 0.02 10.05
C GLY A 9 -5.08 0.54 8.61
N PHE A 10 -6.33 0.81 8.24
CA PHE A 10 -6.70 1.40 6.95
C PHE A 10 -7.75 2.51 7.10
N GLY A 11 -7.56 3.31 8.16
CA GLY A 11 -8.26 4.56 8.41
C GLY A 11 -7.68 5.70 7.56
N ASN A 12 -7.84 6.96 8.01
CA ASN A 12 -7.39 8.12 7.24
C ASN A 12 -5.89 8.05 6.89
N VAL A 13 -5.03 7.79 7.87
CA VAL A 13 -3.56 7.72 7.64
C VAL A 13 -3.18 6.60 6.67
N GLY A 14 -3.69 5.38 6.88
CA GLY A 14 -3.39 4.25 6.00
C GLY A 14 -3.87 4.47 4.56
N ARG A 15 -5.03 5.12 4.40
CA ARG A 15 -5.58 5.49 3.08
C ARG A 15 -4.77 6.58 2.40
N GLU A 16 -4.40 7.65 3.10
CA GLU A 16 -3.55 8.71 2.51
C GLU A 16 -2.15 8.18 2.17
N PHE A 17 -1.57 7.34 3.02
CA PHE A 17 -0.30 6.70 2.71
C PHE A 17 -0.41 5.83 1.44
N ALA A 18 -1.48 5.05 1.28
CA ALA A 18 -1.74 4.29 0.06
C ALA A 18 -1.93 5.19 -1.18
N ARG A 19 -2.56 6.37 -1.05
CA ARG A 19 -2.65 7.36 -2.13
C ARG A 19 -1.27 7.90 -2.51
N LEU A 20 -0.46 8.31 -1.53
CA LEU A 20 0.90 8.80 -1.77
C LEU A 20 1.77 7.74 -2.46
N LEU A 21 1.67 6.47 -2.06
CA LEU A 21 2.37 5.38 -2.76
C LEU A 21 1.99 5.26 -4.24
N LEU A 22 0.72 5.50 -4.58
CA LEU A 22 0.24 5.50 -5.97
C LEU A 22 0.73 6.74 -6.73
N GLU A 23 0.56 7.92 -6.15
CA GLU A 23 0.91 9.22 -6.75
C GLU A 23 2.42 9.35 -6.96
N ARG A 24 3.22 8.90 -6.00
CA ARG A 24 4.68 9.03 -5.99
C ARG A 24 5.40 7.79 -6.53
N ARG A 25 4.68 6.80 -7.08
CA ARG A 25 5.27 5.54 -7.56
C ARG A 25 6.47 5.74 -8.50
N SER A 26 6.34 6.65 -9.46
CA SER A 26 7.42 6.93 -10.42
C SER A 26 8.63 7.57 -9.74
N GLU A 27 8.41 8.49 -8.80
CA GLU A 27 9.48 9.16 -8.06
C GLU A 27 10.23 8.14 -7.17
N LEU A 28 9.49 7.35 -6.39
CA LEU A 28 10.03 6.28 -5.55
C LEU A 28 10.88 5.29 -6.36
N ALA A 29 10.41 4.88 -7.54
CA ALA A 29 11.16 3.96 -8.38
C ALA A 29 12.42 4.59 -8.99
N LYS A 30 12.32 5.81 -9.54
CA LYS A 30 13.41 6.45 -10.31
C LYS A 30 14.48 7.09 -9.44
N VAL A 31 14.07 7.77 -8.36
CA VAL A 31 14.96 8.56 -7.49
C VAL A 31 15.49 7.70 -6.35
N HIS A 32 14.64 6.85 -5.78
CA HIS A 32 14.97 6.07 -4.58
C HIS A 32 15.18 4.58 -4.86
N GLY A 33 14.98 4.12 -6.10
CA GLY A 33 15.08 2.70 -6.45
C GLY A 33 14.09 1.81 -5.68
N LEU A 34 12.99 2.39 -5.17
CA LEU A 34 12.02 1.73 -4.30
C LEU A 34 10.79 1.26 -5.10
N ASP A 35 10.61 -0.05 -5.18
CA ASP A 35 9.36 -0.68 -5.63
C ASP A 35 8.53 -1.08 -4.40
N ALA A 36 7.62 -0.20 -3.98
CA ALA A 36 6.75 -0.42 -2.83
C ALA A 36 5.47 -1.16 -3.24
N ALA A 37 5.23 -2.31 -2.63
CA ALA A 37 4.01 -3.09 -2.82
C ALA A 37 3.33 -3.36 -1.48
N VAL A 38 2.10 -2.86 -1.31
CA VAL A 38 1.26 -3.24 -0.18
C VAL A 38 0.77 -4.67 -0.43
N VAL A 39 1.18 -5.60 0.43
CA VAL A 39 0.86 -7.02 0.31
C VAL A 39 -0.17 -7.49 1.33
N GLY A 40 -0.49 -6.65 2.31
CA GLY A 40 -1.55 -6.92 3.27
C GLY A 40 -2.13 -5.65 3.87
N ILE A 41 -3.42 -5.69 4.19
CA ILE A 41 -4.13 -4.65 4.93
C ILE A 41 -4.90 -5.35 6.04
N VAL A 42 -4.67 -4.95 7.29
CA VAL A 42 -5.37 -5.45 8.48
C VAL A 42 -6.16 -4.30 9.06
N THR A 43 -7.45 -4.51 9.33
CA THR A 43 -8.32 -3.48 9.94
C THR A 43 -8.91 -4.00 11.24
N GLY A 44 -9.25 -3.09 12.15
CA GLY A 44 -9.85 -3.48 13.43
C GLY A 44 -11.31 -3.95 13.34
N ARG A 45 -12.03 -3.63 12.25
CA ARG A 45 -13.49 -3.90 12.12
C ARG A 45 -13.90 -4.70 10.89
N HIS A 46 -13.10 -4.72 9.83
CA HIS A 46 -13.45 -5.34 8.55
C HIS A 46 -12.53 -6.52 8.19
N GLY A 47 -11.80 -7.05 9.18
CA GLY A 47 -10.85 -8.13 8.99
C GLY A 47 -9.58 -7.69 8.25
N SER A 48 -8.95 -8.65 7.59
CA SER A 48 -7.71 -8.48 6.84
C SER A 48 -7.79 -9.05 5.44
N VAL A 49 -6.94 -8.54 4.56
CA VAL A 49 -6.70 -9.10 3.23
C VAL A 49 -5.21 -9.17 2.97
N GLU A 50 -4.73 -10.29 2.42
CA GLU A 50 -3.38 -10.41 1.89
C GLU A 50 -3.35 -10.81 0.42
N ARG A 51 -2.32 -10.34 -0.29
CA ARG A 51 -2.02 -10.76 -1.65
C ARG A 51 -0.52 -10.70 -1.88
N ALA A 52 0.12 -11.88 -1.99
CA ALA A 52 1.57 -11.98 -2.14
C ALA A 52 2.15 -11.22 -3.35
N ARG A 53 1.32 -11.00 -4.38
CA ARG A 53 1.68 -10.24 -5.59
C ARG A 53 1.41 -8.72 -5.49
N GLY A 54 0.78 -8.26 -4.42
CA GLY A 54 0.37 -6.88 -4.21
C GLY A 54 -1.14 -6.70 -4.31
N ILE A 55 -1.68 -5.91 -3.39
CA ILE A 55 -3.07 -5.47 -3.37
C ILE A 55 -3.25 -4.33 -4.39
N ASP A 56 -4.38 -4.34 -5.09
CA ASP A 56 -4.78 -3.21 -5.93
C ASP A 56 -5.25 -2.05 -5.04
N LEU A 57 -4.33 -1.11 -4.78
CA LEU A 57 -4.61 0.04 -3.93
C LEU A 57 -5.71 0.94 -4.50
N ARG A 58 -5.89 1.00 -5.83
CA ARG A 58 -6.98 1.80 -6.42
C ARG A 58 -8.33 1.21 -6.09
N LYS A 59 -8.45 -0.12 -5.99
CA LYS A 59 -9.67 -0.79 -5.53
C LYS A 59 -9.86 -0.67 -4.03
N ALA A 60 -8.79 -0.85 -3.24
CA ALA A 60 -8.87 -0.77 -1.79
C ALA A 60 -9.28 0.61 -1.27
N LEU A 61 -8.97 1.68 -2.02
CA LEU A 61 -9.28 3.07 -1.67
C LEU A 61 -10.69 3.55 -2.06
N ARG A 62 -11.50 2.72 -2.70
CA ARG A 62 -12.91 3.02 -3.02
C ARG A 62 -13.79 2.69 -1.83
#